data_AF-A0A140L4P2-F1
#
_entry.id   AF-A0A140L4P2-F1
#
_cell.length_a   1.000
_cell.length_b   1.000
_cell.length_c   1.000
_cell.angle_alpha   90.00
_cell.angle_beta   90.00
_cell.angle_gamma   90.00
#
_symmetry.space_group_name_H-M   'P 1'
#
loop_
_entity.id
_entity.type
_entity.pdbx_description
1 polymer ?
#
loop_
_entity_poly.entity_id
_entity_poly.type
_entity_poly.pdbx_seq_one_letter_code
_entity_poly.pdbx_strand_id
1 'polypeptide(L)'
;MSIKLHISEEVKKMPIPELTEELPGDRLIEFYKKLGWDGEGEIDPNKVKLHPADLQKLYVREIEHAKKVYPNASAVEINLTVGMLWCNKGPSGCGNTQGKVELHKGWVSKAGQA
;
A
#
# COMPACT_ATOMS: atom_id res chain seq x y z
N MET A 1 24.17 -12.93 30.67
CA MET A 1 23.66 -11.80 29.86
C MET A 1 23.23 -12.39 28.52
N SER A 2 21.95 -12.75 28.36
CA SER A 2 21.47 -13.47 27.18
C SER A 2 21.19 -12.52 26.04
N ILE A 3 21.96 -12.65 24.96
CA ILE A 3 21.73 -11.96 23.69
C ILE A 3 20.44 -12.56 23.09
N LYS A 4 19.34 -11.80 23.09
CA LYS A 4 18.16 -12.15 22.31
C LYS A 4 18.52 -11.97 20.84
N LEU A 5 18.85 -13.09 20.17
CA LEU A 5 18.87 -13.19 18.71
C LEU A 5 17.56 -12.62 18.18
N HIS A 6 17.64 -11.52 17.43
CA HIS A 6 16.53 -11.04 16.63
C HIS A 6 16.27 -12.10 15.57
N ILE A 7 15.25 -12.91 15.79
CA ILE A 7 14.69 -13.79 14.77
C ILE A 7 14.23 -12.83 13.66
N SER A 8 14.96 -12.80 12.54
CA SER A 8 14.52 -12.07 11.37
C SER A 8 13.24 -12.75 10.88
N GLU A 9 12.09 -12.16 11.21
CA GLU A 9 10.83 -12.60 10.61
C GLU A 9 10.96 -12.49 9.10
N GLU A 10 10.61 -13.56 8.38
CA GLU A 10 10.80 -13.64 6.94
C GLU A 10 9.88 -12.63 6.24
N VAL A 11 10.47 -11.55 5.71
CA VAL A 11 9.76 -10.51 4.96
C VAL A 11 9.62 -10.97 3.51
N LYS A 12 8.39 -11.23 3.06
CA LYS A 12 8.13 -11.54 1.65
C LYS A 12 8.27 -10.25 0.84
N LYS A 13 9.06 -10.31 -0.24
CA LYS A 13 9.30 -9.15 -1.12
C LYS A 13 8.63 -9.40 -2.46
N MET A 14 7.81 -8.46 -2.91
CA MET A 14 7.10 -8.52 -4.19
C MET A 14 7.42 -7.29 -5.03
N PRO A 15 7.37 -7.37 -6.37
CA PRO A 15 7.44 -6.17 -7.20
C PRO A 15 6.28 -5.23 -6.86
N ILE A 16 6.50 -3.92 -7.02
CA ILE A 16 5.43 -2.93 -6.90
C ILE A 16 4.44 -3.16 -8.07
N PRO A 17 3.16 -3.47 -7.80
CA PRO A 17 2.21 -3.78 -8.86
C PRO A 17 1.98 -2.57 -9.77
N GLU A 18 1.87 -2.84 -11.07
CA GLU A 18 1.24 -1.88 -11.97
C GLU A 18 -0.28 -1.93 -11.80
N LEU A 19 -0.91 -0.76 -11.66
CA LEU A 19 -2.34 -0.64 -11.41
C LEU A 19 -3.05 -0.17 -12.68
N THR A 20 -4.12 -0.86 -13.03
CA THR A 20 -4.88 -0.74 -14.27
C THR A 20 -6.33 -0.32 -14.06
N GLU A 21 -6.85 -0.42 -12.83
CA GLU A 21 -8.20 0.04 -12.53
C GLU A 21 -8.34 1.56 -12.73
N GLU A 22 -9.56 1.99 -13.06
CA GLU A 22 -9.85 3.38 -13.38
C GLU A 22 -10.07 4.22 -12.12
N LEU A 23 -10.92 3.76 -11.19
CA LEU A 23 -11.26 4.56 -10.01
C LEU A 23 -10.20 4.42 -8.91
N PRO A 24 -9.82 5.51 -8.20
CA PRO A 24 -8.77 5.44 -7.18
C PRO A 24 -9.01 4.43 -6.05
N GLY A 25 -10.27 4.21 -5.66
CA GLY A 25 -10.63 3.16 -4.68
C GLY A 25 -10.33 1.76 -5.20
N ASP A 26 -10.70 1.48 -6.45
CA ASP A 26 -10.49 0.17 -7.09
C ASP A 26 -9.01 -0.10 -7.32
N ARG A 27 -8.21 0.93 -7.61
CA ARG A 27 -6.75 0.82 -7.71
C ARG A 27 -6.08 0.41 -6.40
N LEU A 28 -6.58 0.90 -5.26
CA LEU A 28 -6.10 0.44 -3.95
C LEU A 28 -6.46 -1.03 -3.71
N ILE A 29 -7.68 -1.44 -4.07
CA ILE A 29 -8.11 -2.84 -3.98
C ILE A 29 -7.25 -3.73 -4.89
N GLU A 30 -7.03 -3.30 -6.14
CA GLU A 30 -6.18 -3.96 -7.13
C GLU A 30 -4.75 -4.12 -6.62
N PHE A 31 -4.19 -3.07 -6.01
CA PHE A 31 -2.86 -3.11 -5.40
C PHE A 31 -2.74 -4.26 -4.42
N TYR A 32 -3.68 -4.40 -3.49
CA TYR A 32 -3.65 -5.48 -2.50
C TYR A 32 -3.96 -6.86 -3.10
N LYS A 33 -4.91 -6.96 -4.04
CA LYS A 33 -5.18 -8.23 -4.74
C LYS A 33 -3.94 -8.74 -5.48
N LYS A 34 -3.22 -7.86 -6.18
CA LYS A 34 -1.96 -8.21 -6.86
C LYS A 34 -0.82 -8.61 -5.91
N LEU A 35 -0.89 -8.23 -4.64
CA LEU A 35 0.02 -8.68 -3.58
C LEU A 35 -0.40 -10.03 -2.96
N GLY A 36 -1.59 -10.52 -3.31
CA GLY A 36 -2.12 -11.81 -2.86
C GLY A 36 -3.23 -11.70 -1.81
N TRP A 37 -3.87 -10.54 -1.64
CA TRP A 37 -5.09 -10.43 -0.84
C TRP A 37 -6.27 -11.08 -1.57
N ASP A 38 -7.07 -11.87 -0.85
CA ASP A 38 -8.23 -12.59 -1.37
C ASP A 38 -9.50 -11.73 -1.48
N GLY A 39 -9.50 -10.54 -0.85
CA GLY A 39 -10.65 -9.65 -0.79
C GLY A 39 -11.54 -9.86 0.45
N GLU A 40 -11.22 -10.84 1.31
CA GLU A 40 -12.01 -11.17 2.50
C GLU A 40 -11.25 -10.90 3.80
N GLY A 41 -9.92 -11.04 3.79
CA GLY A 41 -9.10 -10.76 4.97
C GLY A 41 -9.01 -9.26 5.32
N GLU A 42 -8.69 -8.95 6.58
CA GLU A 42 -8.40 -7.58 6.99
C GLU A 42 -6.91 -7.28 6.73
N ILE A 43 -6.63 -6.16 6.07
CA ILE A 43 -5.28 -5.71 5.76
C ILE A 43 -4.77 -4.81 6.88
N ASP A 44 -3.55 -5.07 7.35
CA ASP A 44 -2.77 -4.13 8.17
C ASP A 44 -1.78 -3.37 7.28
N PRO A 45 -2.08 -2.09 6.92
CA PRO A 45 -1.23 -1.33 6.01
C PRO A 45 0.15 -1.01 6.59
N ASN A 46 0.32 -1.06 7.93
CA ASN A 46 1.64 -0.86 8.56
C ASN A 46 2.59 -2.02 8.31
N LYS A 47 2.06 -3.19 7.94
CA LYS A 47 2.82 -4.40 7.59
C LYS A 47 3.03 -4.56 6.09
N VAL A 48 2.48 -3.66 5.28
CA VAL A 48 2.77 -3.56 3.85
C VAL A 48 3.65 -2.32 3.67
N LYS A 49 4.94 -2.52 3.38
CA LYS A 49 5.91 -1.42 3.38
C LYS A 49 6.51 -1.19 2.00
N LEU A 50 6.65 0.08 1.67
CA LEU A 50 7.43 0.56 0.54
C LEU A 50 8.64 1.35 1.07
N HIS A 51 9.73 1.33 0.31
CA HIS A 51 10.78 2.31 0.51
C HIS A 51 10.20 3.73 0.36
N PRO A 52 10.61 4.73 1.18
CA PRO A 52 10.00 6.07 1.17
C PRO A 52 9.94 6.71 -0.22
N ALA A 53 11.02 6.56 -1.01
CA ALA A 53 11.09 7.10 -2.37
C ALA A 53 10.09 6.43 -3.33
N ASP A 54 9.75 5.16 -3.13
CA ASP A 54 8.78 4.45 -3.97
C ASP A 54 7.36 4.74 -3.53
N LEU A 55 7.12 4.93 -2.23
CA LEU A 55 5.83 5.41 -1.74
C LEU A 55 5.51 6.80 -2.30
N GLN A 56 6.48 7.71 -2.30
CA GLN A 56 6.31 9.04 -2.89
C GLN A 56 5.96 8.95 -4.38
N LYS A 57 6.63 8.08 -5.14
CA LYS A 57 6.32 7.86 -6.57
C LYS A 57 4.92 7.29 -6.76
N LEU A 58 4.51 6.34 -5.92
CA LEU A 58 3.17 5.79 -5.93
C LEU A 58 2.14 6.90 -5.69
N TYR A 59 2.30 7.70 -4.64
CA TYR A 59 1.38 8.81 -4.35
C TYR A 59 1.29 9.81 -5.49
N VAL A 60 2.42 10.24 -6.06
CA VAL A 60 2.42 11.15 -7.21
C VAL A 60 1.66 10.53 -8.38
N ARG A 61 1.92 9.26 -8.70
CA ARG A 61 1.23 8.54 -9.79
C ARG A 61 -0.29 8.47 -9.56
N GLU A 62 -0.72 8.18 -8.34
CA GLU A 62 -2.14 8.04 -8.03
C GLU A 62 -2.88 9.38 -8.01
N ILE A 63 -2.23 10.47 -7.58
CA ILE A 63 -2.77 11.83 -7.71
C ILE A 63 -2.87 12.25 -9.19
N GLU A 64 -1.83 12.00 -9.99
CA GLU A 64 -1.86 12.32 -11.42
C GLU A 64 -2.88 11.49 -12.19
N HIS A 65 -3.09 10.23 -11.80
CA HIS A 65 -4.16 9.39 -12.33
C HIS A 65 -5.54 9.97 -11.98
N ALA A 66 -5.76 10.32 -10.71
CA ALA A 66 -7.02 10.88 -10.25
C ALA A 66 -7.41 12.20 -10.94
N LYS A 67 -6.42 13.06 -11.26
CA LYS A 67 -6.66 14.28 -12.06
C LYS A 67 -7.23 14.01 -13.45
N LYS A 68 -6.88 12.87 -14.05
CA LYS A 68 -7.40 12.47 -15.37
C LYS A 68 -8.82 11.90 -15.27
N VAL A 69 -9.09 11.13 -14.21
CA VAL A 69 -10.40 10.50 -13.96
C VAL A 69 -11.43 11.52 -13.50
N TYR A 70 -11.01 12.54 -12.74
CA TYR A 70 -11.88 13.61 -12.23
C TYR A 70 -11.47 14.99 -12.78
N PRO A 71 -11.65 15.25 -14.09
CA PRO A 71 -11.14 16.46 -14.73
C PRO A 71 -11.78 17.76 -14.21
N ASN A 72 -12.96 17.66 -13.59
CA ASN A 72 -13.68 18.80 -13.03
C ASN A 72 -13.44 19.00 -11.53
N ALA A 73 -12.73 18.08 -10.87
CA ALA A 73 -12.40 18.22 -9.44
C ALA A 73 -11.21 19.16 -9.26
N SER A 74 -11.25 19.97 -8.21
CA SER A 74 -10.10 20.82 -7.87
C SER A 74 -8.92 19.97 -7.40
N ALA A 75 -7.71 20.50 -7.54
CA ALA A 75 -6.51 19.84 -7.04
C ALA A 75 -6.58 19.59 -5.52
N VAL A 76 -7.23 20.49 -4.77
CA VAL A 76 -7.43 20.33 -3.32
C VAL A 76 -8.32 19.15 -3.01
N GLU A 77 -9.46 19.01 -3.71
CA GLU A 77 -10.36 17.87 -3.52
C GLU A 77 -9.68 16.55 -3.86
N ILE A 78 -8.92 16.48 -4.95
CA ILE A 78 -8.16 15.27 -5.33
C ILE A 78 -7.13 14.91 -4.26
N ASN A 79 -6.36 15.88 -3.78
CA ASN A 79 -5.36 15.65 -2.73
C ASN A 79 -6.00 15.21 -1.41
N LEU A 80 -7.13 15.80 -1.01
CA LEU A 80 -7.82 15.42 0.21
C LEU A 80 -8.50 14.07 0.09
N THR A 81 -9.04 13.71 -1.06
CA THR A 81 -9.76 12.44 -1.24
C THR A 81 -8.79 11.29 -1.49
N VAL A 82 -8.02 11.36 -2.57
CA VAL A 82 -7.11 10.31 -3.01
C VAL A 82 -5.85 10.28 -2.15
N GLY A 83 -5.32 11.44 -1.77
CA GLY A 83 -4.19 11.49 -0.84
C GLY A 83 -4.54 10.90 0.52
N MET A 84 -5.69 11.25 1.12
CA MET A 84 -6.09 10.64 2.40
C MET A 84 -6.41 9.16 2.26
N LEU A 85 -7.00 8.70 1.14
CA LEU A 85 -7.22 7.27 0.89
C LEU A 85 -5.89 6.51 0.99
N TRP A 86 -4.89 6.93 0.22
CA TRP A 86 -3.60 6.25 0.15
C TRP A 86 -2.71 6.46 1.39
N CYS A 87 -2.84 7.58 2.10
CA CYS A 87 -2.17 7.79 3.39
C CYS A 87 -2.73 6.90 4.50
N ASN A 88 -4.06 6.68 4.53
CA ASN A 88 -4.70 5.94 5.62
C ASN A 88 -4.82 4.43 5.34
N LYS A 89 -4.97 4.05 4.07
CA LYS A 89 -5.24 2.66 3.67
C LYS A 89 -4.18 2.07 2.75
N GLY A 90 -3.25 2.87 2.24
CA GLY A 90 -2.13 2.40 1.42
C GLY A 90 -0.93 1.89 2.23
N PRO A 91 0.14 1.43 1.56
CA PRO A 91 1.33 0.92 2.22
C PRO A 91 2.06 1.99 3.05
N SER A 92 2.74 1.56 4.11
CA SER A 92 3.60 2.44 4.90
C SER A 92 4.93 2.76 4.21
N GLY A 93 5.48 3.95 4.48
CA GLY A 93 6.72 4.44 3.88
C GLY A 93 7.99 4.03 4.63
N CYS A 94 7.95 2.98 5.45
CA CYS A 94 9.05 2.58 6.34
C CYS A 94 9.74 1.28 5.88
N GLY A 95 9.64 0.94 4.58
CA GLY A 95 10.32 -0.20 3.99
C GLY A 95 11.78 0.09 3.70
N ASN A 96 12.61 -0.96 3.65
CA ASN A 96 14.05 -0.84 3.42
C ASN A 96 14.47 -1.24 2.00
N THR A 97 13.58 -1.89 1.25
CA THR A 97 13.88 -2.44 -0.08
C THR A 97 13.29 -1.58 -1.18
N GLN A 98 14.14 -0.84 -1.90
CA GLN A 98 13.72 -0.07 -3.06
C GLN A 98 13.25 -0.97 -4.21
N GLY A 99 12.22 -0.53 -4.93
CA GLY A 99 11.60 -1.21 -6.08
C GLY A 99 10.71 -2.39 -5.70
N LYS A 100 10.47 -2.64 -4.42
CA LYS A 100 9.67 -3.77 -3.93
C LYS A 100 8.71 -3.36 -2.81
N VAL A 101 7.60 -4.09 -2.73
CA VAL A 101 6.73 -4.12 -1.56
C VAL A 101 7.24 -5.18 -0.60
N GLU A 102 7.41 -4.81 0.66
CA GLU A 102 7.70 -5.71 1.77
C GLU A 102 6.40 -6.08 2.47
N LEU A 103 6.08 -7.37 2.46
CA LEU A 103 4.94 -7.96 3.14
C LEU A 103 5.44 -8.63 4.42
N HIS A 104 5.13 -7.99 5.55
CA HIS A 104 5.51 -8.46 6.88
C HIS A 104 4.47 -9.47 7.40
N LYS A 105 4.86 -10.29 8.38
CA LYS A 105 4.01 -11.37 8.90
C LYS A 105 2.69 -10.84 9.44
N GLY A 106 1.59 -11.44 8.99
CA GLY A 106 0.23 -11.06 9.40
C GLY A 106 -0.20 -9.70 8.85
N TRP A 107 0.26 -9.34 7.64
CA TRP A 107 -0.26 -8.19 6.89
C TRP A 107 -1.71 -8.41 6.40
N VAL A 108 -2.15 -9.66 6.32
CA VAL A 108 -3.57 -10.05 6.20
C VAL A 108 -3.93 -10.95 7.37
N SER A 109 -5.04 -10.65 8.05
CA SER A 109 -5.68 -11.53 9.04
C SER A 109 -7.02 -12.03 8.52
N LYS A 110 -7.48 -13.19 9.01
CA LYS A 110 -8.85 -13.63 8.75
C LYS A 110 -9.80 -12.74 9.56
N ALA A 111 -10.90 -12.29 8.95
CA ALA A 111 -11.93 -11.52 9.65
C ALA A 111 -12.39 -12.26 10.91
N GLY A 112 -12.29 -11.62 12.08
CA GLY A 112 -12.76 -12.17 13.36
C GLY A 112 -11.70 -12.81 14.29
N GLN A 113 -10.40 -12.64 14.02
CA GLN A 113 -9.34 -12.96 14.99
C GLN A 113 -8.72 -11.65 15.52
N ALA A 114 -9.44 -11.02 16.45
CA ALA A 114 -8.91 -9.97 17.33
C ALA A 114 -8.80 -10.52 18.75
#